data_AF-A0A804PCS8-F1
#
_entry.id   AF-A0A804PCS8-F1
#
_cell.length_a   1.000
_cell.length_b   1.000
_cell.length_c   1.000
_cell.angle_alpha   90.00
_cell.angle_beta   90.00
_cell.angle_gamma   90.00
#
_symmetry.space_group_name_H-M   'P 1'
#
loop_
_entity.id
_entity.type
_entity.pdbx_description
1 polymer ?
#
loop_
_entity_poly.entity_id
_entity_poly.type
_entity_poly.pdbx_seq_one_letter_code
_entity_poly.pdbx_strand_id
1 'polypeptide(L)'
;MRMELRTSLDNRGTGDFSPESLYRRGPHLTVACSRHCFGRSYKKEETTTFVLYGDGAANQGQLFEALDISTLWKLPAILVCENNHYGMGTAEWRAAKSPAYYKCGDYVPGLKVDGMDVLAVKQACKFAKDHAVANGPIVSTMNLF
;
A
#
# COMPACT_ATOMS: atom_id res chain seq x y z
N MET A 1 -2.22 19.92 -8.21
CA MET A 1 -3.03 19.46 -7.06
C MET A 1 -2.23 18.35 -6.39
N ARG A 2 -1.56 18.61 -5.25
CA ARG A 2 -0.94 17.51 -4.48
C ARG A 2 -2.09 16.70 -3.89
N MET A 3 -2.28 15.47 -4.36
CA MET A 3 -3.24 14.56 -3.75
C MET A 3 -2.63 14.14 -2.40
N GLU A 4 -3.06 14.74 -1.30
CA GLU A 4 -2.77 14.19 0.03
C GLU A 4 -3.59 12.89 0.15
N LEU A 5 -2.97 11.79 -0.29
CA LEU A 5 -3.59 10.46 -0.23
C LEU A 5 -3.71 10.03 1.23
N ARG A 6 -4.96 9.75 1.60
CA ARG A 6 -5.41 9.37 2.94
C ARG A 6 -4.83 8.00 3.32
N THR A 7 -4.10 7.92 4.43
CA THR A 7 -3.43 6.68 4.86
C THR A 7 -4.34 5.66 5.52
N SER A 8 -5.57 6.02 5.87
CA SER A 8 -6.65 5.04 6.05
C SER A 8 -7.96 5.59 5.52
N LEU A 9 -8.86 4.73 5.05
CA LEU A 9 -10.21 5.13 4.63
C LEU A 9 -11.23 4.43 5.54
N ASP A 10 -12.14 5.19 6.13
CA ASP A 10 -13.37 4.65 6.71
C ASP A 10 -14.42 4.32 5.63
N ASN A 11 -15.51 3.68 6.03
CA ASN A 11 -16.63 3.35 5.15
C ASN A 11 -17.28 4.55 4.44
N ARG A 12 -17.04 5.78 4.90
CA ARG A 12 -17.52 7.03 4.27
C ARG A 12 -16.49 7.61 3.28
N GLY A 13 -15.36 6.94 3.08
CA GLY A 13 -14.22 7.46 2.34
C GLY A 13 -13.53 8.62 3.06
N THR A 14 -13.84 8.87 4.34
CA THR A 14 -13.14 9.84 5.17
C THR A 14 -11.87 9.21 5.70
N GLY A 15 -10.74 9.91 5.54
CA GLY A 15 -9.45 9.42 6.00
C GLY A 15 -9.03 10.08 7.30
N ASP A 16 -8.25 9.36 8.10
CA ASP A 16 -7.57 9.94 9.24
C ASP A 16 -6.40 10.80 8.76
N PHE A 17 -6.52 12.12 8.94
CA PHE A 17 -5.43 13.09 8.74
C PHE A 17 -4.60 13.25 10.01
N SER A 18 -4.55 12.23 10.87
CA SER A 18 -3.74 12.34 12.08
C SER A 18 -2.26 12.51 11.66
N PRO A 19 -1.48 13.36 12.34
CA PRO A 19 -0.04 13.47 12.05
C PRO A 19 0.67 12.10 12.11
N GLU A 20 0.13 11.19 12.92
CA GLU A 20 0.61 9.83 13.11
C GLU A 20 0.39 8.92 11.89
N SER A 21 -0.65 9.18 11.09
CA SER A 21 -0.97 8.47 9.85
C SER A 21 -0.31 9.11 8.62
N LEU A 22 -0.07 10.42 8.61
CA LEU A 22 0.47 11.17 7.44
C LEU A 22 1.99 11.02 7.18
N TYR A 23 2.80 10.71 8.20
CA TYR A 23 4.27 10.91 8.11
C TYR A 23 5.13 9.66 7.81
N ARG A 24 4.57 8.45 7.66
CA ARG A 24 5.41 7.23 7.55
C ARG A 24 5.82 6.87 6.11
N ARG A 25 6.64 7.72 5.46
CA ARG A 25 7.46 7.34 4.29
C ARG A 25 8.85 6.86 4.77
N GLY A 26 9.11 5.55 4.79
CA GLY A 26 10.42 5.00 5.16
C GLY A 26 10.35 3.79 6.11
N PRO A 27 11.36 3.54 6.96
CA PRO A 27 11.58 2.29 7.71
C PRO A 27 10.52 1.97 8.78
N HIS A 28 9.39 2.64 8.74
CA HIS A 28 8.26 2.48 9.65
C HIS A 28 7.08 1.73 9.00
N LEU A 29 7.25 1.24 7.77
CA LEU A 29 6.25 0.49 6.99
C LEU A 29 5.64 -0.69 7.77
N THR A 30 6.48 -1.57 8.31
CA THR A 30 6.06 -2.74 9.11
C THR A 30 5.26 -2.33 10.34
N VAL A 31 5.69 -1.28 11.04
CA VAL A 31 5.04 -0.78 12.27
C VAL A 31 3.71 -0.08 11.96
N ALA A 32 3.65 0.64 10.84
CA ALA A 32 2.44 1.33 10.41
C ALA A 32 1.32 0.32 10.08
N CYS A 33 1.65 -0.67 9.24
CA CYS A 33 0.73 -1.72 8.84
C CYS A 33 0.23 -2.51 10.06
N SER A 34 1.16 -2.98 10.91
CA SER A 34 0.80 -3.79 12.07
C SER A 34 -0.02 -3.03 13.11
N ARG A 35 0.42 -1.88 13.62
CA ARG A 35 -0.27 -1.18 14.74
C ARG A 35 -1.65 -0.67 14.36
N HIS A 36 -1.79 0.01 13.22
CA HIS A 36 -3.07 0.61 12.83
C HIS A 36 -4.06 -0.46 12.37
N CYS A 37 -3.65 -1.37 11.48
CA CYS A 37 -4.57 -2.39 10.99
C CYS A 37 -4.99 -3.35 12.11
N PHE A 38 -4.09 -3.70 13.03
CA PHE A 38 -4.43 -4.53 14.18
C PHE A 38 -5.43 -3.80 15.09
N GLY A 39 -5.13 -2.57 15.52
CA GLY A 39 -6.04 -1.81 16.39
C GLY A 39 -7.46 -1.68 15.83
N ARG A 40 -7.60 -1.52 14.51
CA ARG A 40 -8.91 -1.40 13.84
C ARG A 40 -9.61 -2.74 13.59
N SER A 41 -8.83 -3.78 13.27
CA SER A 41 -9.35 -5.16 13.19
C SER A 41 -9.90 -5.61 14.55
N TYR A 42 -9.25 -5.22 15.65
CA TYR A 42 -9.73 -5.48 17.01
C TYR A 42 -11.05 -4.76 17.33
N LYS A 43 -11.22 -3.53 16.83
CA LYS A 43 -12.49 -2.79 16.95
C LYS A 43 -13.57 -3.26 15.98
N LYS A 44 -13.26 -4.20 15.08
CA LYS A 44 -14.14 -4.66 13.98
C LYS A 44 -14.65 -3.50 13.11
N GLU A 45 -13.83 -2.47 12.95
CA GLU A 45 -14.15 -1.38 12.03
C GLU A 45 -13.85 -1.84 10.60
N GLU A 46 -14.83 -1.70 9.69
CA GLU A 46 -14.66 -1.93 8.25
C GLU A 46 -13.82 -0.83 7.62
N THR A 47 -12.53 -0.85 7.94
CA THR A 47 -11.59 0.20 7.61
C THR A 47 -10.32 -0.44 7.08
N THR A 48 -9.67 0.24 6.15
CA THR A 48 -8.42 -0.24 5.58
C THR A 48 -7.34 0.83 5.69
N THR A 49 -6.10 0.41 5.81
CA THR A 49 -4.93 1.30 5.85
C THR A 49 -4.20 1.23 4.51
N PHE A 50 -4.04 2.37 3.87
CA PHE A 50 -3.19 2.55 2.70
C PHE A 50 -1.75 2.83 3.15
N VAL A 51 -0.84 2.04 2.63
CA VAL A 51 0.57 2.06 2.94
C VAL A 51 1.31 2.42 1.66
N LEU A 52 1.69 3.69 1.51
CA LEU A 52 2.33 4.21 0.31
C LEU A 52 3.86 4.09 0.42
N TYR A 53 4.51 3.57 -0.63
CA TYR A 53 5.96 3.50 -0.75
C TYR A 53 6.38 3.68 -2.21
N GLY A 54 7.61 4.13 -2.44
CA GLY A 54 8.17 4.24 -3.79
C GLY A 54 8.84 2.94 -4.26
N ASP A 55 9.00 2.78 -5.57
CA ASP A 55 9.80 1.75 -6.23
C ASP A 55 11.20 1.55 -5.62
N GLY A 56 11.86 2.65 -5.20
CA GLY A 56 13.16 2.60 -4.53
C GLY A 56 13.14 1.93 -3.15
N ALA A 57 12.00 1.92 -2.47
CA ALA A 57 11.81 1.20 -1.21
C ALA A 57 11.24 -0.22 -1.43
N ALA A 58 10.80 -0.55 -2.64
CA ALA A 58 10.10 -1.80 -2.95
C ALA A 58 10.93 -3.08 -2.70
N ASN A 59 12.27 -2.98 -2.74
CA ASN A 59 13.18 -4.09 -2.51
C ASN A 59 13.66 -4.20 -1.04
N GLN A 60 13.10 -3.40 -0.12
CA GLN A 60 13.49 -3.46 1.29
C GLN A 60 12.85 -4.66 1.99
N GLY A 61 13.63 -5.36 2.83
CA GLY A 61 13.14 -6.49 3.63
C GLY A 61 11.93 -6.16 4.50
N GLN A 62 11.82 -4.89 4.92
CA GLN A 62 10.70 -4.39 5.73
C GLN A 62 9.34 -4.54 5.04
N LEU A 63 9.28 -4.48 3.71
CA LEU A 63 8.03 -4.72 2.99
C LEU A 63 7.61 -6.18 3.03
N PHE A 64 8.56 -7.11 2.87
CA PHE A 64 8.29 -8.54 2.99
C PHE A 64 7.90 -8.92 4.41
N GLU A 65 8.56 -8.36 5.43
CA GLU A 65 8.16 -8.52 6.83
C GLU A 65 6.75 -7.97 7.10
N ALA A 66 6.40 -6.84 6.51
CA ALA A 66 5.05 -6.26 6.63
C ALA A 66 3.99 -7.14 5.94
N LEU A 67 4.30 -7.67 4.76
CA LEU A 67 3.42 -8.58 4.02
C LEU A 67 3.19 -9.89 4.77
N ASP A 68 4.24 -10.44 5.38
CA ASP A 68 4.16 -11.67 6.15
C ASP A 68 3.25 -11.52 7.38
N ILE A 69 3.52 -10.51 8.21
CA ILE A 69 2.70 -10.24 9.40
C ILE A 69 1.25 -9.89 9.02
N SER A 70 1.07 -9.08 7.98
CA SER A 70 -0.27 -8.68 7.54
C SER A 70 -1.08 -9.85 6.99
N THR A 71 -0.44 -10.80 6.32
CA THR A 71 -1.13 -11.99 5.80
C THR A 71 -1.43 -13.00 6.90
N LEU A 72 -0.47 -13.21 7.82
CA LEU A 72 -0.64 -14.10 8.97
C LEU A 72 -1.88 -13.72 9.80
N TRP A 73 -2.11 -12.42 9.99
CA TRP A 73 -3.24 -11.91 10.77
C TRP A 73 -4.41 -11.39 9.94
N LYS A 74 -4.37 -11.58 8.60
CA LYS A 74 -5.40 -11.10 7.66
C LYS A 74 -5.77 -9.63 7.88
N LEU A 75 -4.75 -8.79 8.09
CA LEU A 75 -4.94 -7.37 8.35
C LEU A 75 -5.47 -6.65 7.10
N PRO A 76 -6.41 -5.70 7.23
CA PRO A 76 -6.93 -4.92 6.11
C PRO A 76 -5.95 -3.83 5.67
N ALA A 77 -4.83 -4.24 5.05
CA ALA A 77 -3.76 -3.36 4.59
C ALA A 77 -3.65 -3.34 3.06
N ILE A 78 -3.52 -2.15 2.49
CA ILE A 78 -3.33 -1.93 1.06
C ILE A 78 -1.94 -1.34 0.86
N LEU A 79 -1.01 -2.13 0.35
CA LEU A 79 0.35 -1.70 0.06
C LEU A 79 0.40 -1.12 -1.35
N VAL A 80 0.64 0.19 -1.48
CA VAL A 80 0.69 0.88 -2.77
C VAL A 80 2.12 1.26 -3.10
N CYS A 81 2.64 0.68 -4.16
CA CYS A 81 3.90 1.07 -4.77
C CYS A 81 3.66 2.19 -5.80
N GLU A 82 4.17 3.39 -5.54
CA GLU A 82 4.31 4.44 -6.55
C GLU A 82 5.54 4.13 -7.40
N ASN A 83 5.33 3.63 -8.62
CA ASN A 83 6.40 3.35 -9.56
C ASN A 83 6.56 4.49 -10.56
N ASN A 84 7.54 5.35 -10.33
CA ASN A 84 7.97 6.39 -11.27
C ASN A 84 9.24 5.99 -12.06
N HIS A 85 9.62 4.71 -12.03
CA HIS A 85 10.83 4.13 -12.65
C HIS A 85 12.19 4.59 -12.07
N TYR A 86 12.22 5.41 -11.02
CA TYR A 86 13.46 5.97 -10.47
C TYR A 86 13.47 6.06 -8.93
N GLY A 87 14.24 5.17 -8.29
CA GLY A 87 14.53 5.19 -6.86
C GLY A 87 15.89 5.82 -6.54
N MET A 88 15.94 6.90 -5.76
CA MET A 88 17.19 7.59 -5.37
C MET A 88 18.11 7.94 -6.58
N GLY A 89 17.53 8.24 -7.74
CA GLY A 89 18.26 8.53 -8.98
C GLY A 89 18.74 7.29 -9.76
N THR A 90 18.46 6.09 -9.27
CA THR A 90 18.77 4.82 -9.97
C THR A 90 17.52 4.31 -10.68
N ALA A 91 17.64 4.01 -11.97
CA ALA A 91 16.55 3.46 -12.75
C ALA A 91 16.13 2.05 -12.30
N GLU A 92 14.85 1.72 -12.40
CA GLU A 92 14.28 0.44 -11.91
C GLU A 92 15.01 -0.79 -12.47
N TRP A 93 15.37 -0.80 -13.76
CA TRP A 93 16.04 -1.93 -14.42
C TRP A 93 17.50 -2.14 -13.95
N ARG A 94 18.06 -1.15 -13.25
CA ARG A 94 19.39 -1.24 -12.62
C ARG A 94 19.30 -1.59 -11.14
N ALA A 95 18.16 -1.35 -10.50
CA ALA A 95 17.96 -1.51 -9.07
C ALA A 95 17.16 -2.77 -8.68
N ALA A 96 16.24 -3.22 -9.55
CA ALA A 96 15.32 -4.32 -9.27
C ALA A 96 15.54 -5.50 -10.22
N LYS A 97 15.62 -6.71 -9.67
CA LYS A 97 15.69 -7.95 -10.47
C LYS A 97 14.37 -8.27 -11.17
N SER A 98 13.25 -7.89 -10.55
CA SER A 98 11.90 -7.99 -11.11
C SER A 98 11.20 -6.63 -10.97
N PRO A 99 10.99 -5.88 -12.05
CA PRO A 99 10.28 -4.59 -12.01
C PRO A 99 8.76 -4.76 -11.85
N ALA A 100 8.25 -5.99 -11.89
CA ALA A 100 6.83 -6.28 -11.67
C ALA A 100 6.49 -6.27 -10.17
N TYR A 101 6.49 -5.09 -9.54
CA TYR A 101 6.26 -4.95 -8.08
C TYR A 101 4.95 -5.55 -7.59
N TYR A 102 3.90 -5.57 -8.41
CA TYR A 102 2.63 -6.20 -8.10
C TYR A 102 2.74 -7.73 -7.92
N LYS A 103 3.80 -8.37 -8.44
CA LYS A 103 4.06 -9.82 -8.27
C LYS A 103 4.93 -10.13 -7.05
N CYS A 104 5.48 -9.12 -6.37
CA CYS A 104 6.36 -9.34 -5.21
C CYS A 104 5.60 -9.81 -3.96
N GLY A 105 4.27 -9.84 -3.99
CA GLY A 105 3.42 -10.27 -2.87
C GLY A 105 3.45 -11.76 -2.55
N ASP A 106 4.12 -12.60 -3.33
CA ASP A 106 4.14 -14.07 -3.24
C ASP A 106 2.73 -14.69 -3.15
N TYR A 107 2.17 -14.80 -1.94
CA TYR A 107 0.81 -15.28 -1.64
C TYR A 107 -0.26 -14.16 -1.55
N VAL A 108 0.12 -12.89 -1.63
CA VAL A 108 -0.78 -11.72 -1.59
C VAL A 108 -1.18 -11.30 -3.00
N PRO A 109 -2.48 -11.02 -3.28
CA PRO A 109 -2.90 -10.58 -4.60
C PRO A 109 -2.26 -9.25 -4.99
N GLY A 110 -1.89 -9.16 -6.26
CA GLY A 110 -1.25 -8.00 -6.88
C GLY A 110 -2.17 -7.31 -7.88
N LEU A 111 -2.33 -6.00 -7.75
CA LEU A 111 -3.04 -5.14 -8.69
C LEU A 111 -2.05 -4.22 -9.41
N LYS A 112 -2.18 -4.07 -10.73
CA LYS A 112 -1.45 -3.07 -11.50
C LYS A 112 -2.42 -2.00 -11.98
N VAL A 113 -2.08 -0.74 -11.76
CA VAL A 113 -2.94 0.42 -12.01
C VAL A 113 -2.14 1.48 -12.75
N ASP A 114 -2.76 2.15 -13.72
CA ASP A 114 -2.23 3.40 -14.26
C ASP A 114 -2.43 4.51 -13.22
N GLY A 115 -1.32 5.00 -12.65
CA GLY A 115 -1.32 6.05 -11.64
C GLY A 115 -1.62 7.44 -12.19
N MET A 116 -1.55 7.63 -13.52
CA MET A 116 -1.84 8.92 -14.17
C MET A 116 -3.33 9.08 -14.52
N ASP A 117 -4.08 7.98 -14.62
CA ASP A 117 -5.53 8.00 -14.77
C ASP A 117 -6.23 8.02 -13.41
N VAL A 118 -6.78 9.19 -13.05
CA VAL A 118 -7.52 9.41 -11.80
C VAL A 118 -8.73 8.50 -11.65
N LEU A 119 -9.41 8.15 -12.75
CA LEU A 119 -10.57 7.26 -12.72
C LEU A 119 -10.13 5.81 -12.49
N ALA A 120 -9.03 5.38 -13.12
CA ALA A 120 -8.43 4.07 -12.88
C ALA A 120 -7.99 3.93 -11.41
N VAL A 121 -7.31 4.94 -10.85
CA VAL A 121 -6.92 4.97 -9.44
C VAL A 121 -8.14 4.89 -8.53
N LYS A 122 -9.21 5.65 -8.80
CA LYS A 122 -10.45 5.60 -8.00
C LYS A 122 -11.08 4.21 -7.99
N GLN A 123 -11.16 3.56 -9.15
CA GLN A 123 -11.71 2.22 -9.28
C GLN A 123 -10.82 1.18 -8.56
N ALA A 124 -9.50 1.29 -8.72
CA ALA A 124 -8.54 0.43 -8.06
C ALA A 124 -8.58 0.56 -6.54
N CYS A 125 -8.65 1.79 -6.00
CA CYS A 125 -8.77 2.01 -4.56
C CYS A 125 -10.07 1.40 -4.00
N LYS A 126 -11.18 1.49 -4.74
CA LYS A 126 -12.44 0.86 -4.34
C LYS A 126 -12.31 -0.66 -4.28
N PHE A 127 -11.78 -1.27 -5.34
CA PHE A 127 -11.54 -2.71 -5.41
C PHE A 127 -10.59 -3.18 -4.29
N ALA A 128 -9.47 -2.48 -4.10
CA ALA A 128 -8.48 -2.80 -3.08
C ALA A 128 -9.06 -2.69 -1.66
N LYS A 129 -9.90 -1.69 -1.39
CA LYS A 129 -10.62 -1.55 -0.11
C LYS A 129 -11.55 -2.73 0.14
N ASP A 130 -12.39 -3.07 -0.84
CA ASP A 130 -13.37 -4.14 -0.68
C ASP A 130 -12.68 -5.50 -0.52
N HIS A 131 -11.58 -5.73 -1.24
CA HIS A 131 -10.73 -6.91 -1.05
C HIS A 131 -10.05 -6.91 0.33
N ALA A 132 -9.46 -5.80 0.74
CA ALA A 132 -8.70 -5.69 1.99
C ALA A 132 -9.53 -6.00 3.22
N VAL A 133 -10.77 -5.50 3.24
CA VAL A 133 -11.72 -5.73 4.34
C VAL A 133 -12.23 -7.18 4.35
N ALA A 134 -12.41 -7.81 3.18
CA ALA A 134 -12.96 -9.17 3.09
C ALA A 134 -11.93 -10.28 3.25
N ASN A 135 -10.78 -10.16 2.59
CA ASN A 135 -9.81 -11.25 2.41
C ASN A 135 -8.46 -11.01 3.12
N GLY A 136 -8.18 -9.78 3.53
CA GLY A 136 -6.87 -9.37 4.04
C GLY A 136 -6.02 -8.65 2.98
N PRO A 137 -4.70 -8.56 3.16
CA PRO A 137 -3.87 -7.57 2.49
C PRO A 137 -3.89 -7.68 0.96
N ILE A 138 -3.58 -6.58 0.28
CA ILE A 138 -3.41 -6.52 -1.18
C ILE A 138 -2.26 -5.57 -1.54
N VAL A 139 -1.48 -5.95 -2.55
CA VAL A 139 -0.43 -5.11 -3.12
C VAL A 139 -0.96 -4.45 -4.39
N SER A 140 -0.77 -3.15 -4.53
CA SER A 140 -1.13 -2.39 -5.73
C SER A 140 0.09 -1.63 -6.23
N THR A 141 0.44 -1.77 -7.50
CA THR A 141 1.45 -0.93 -8.16
C THR A 141 0.76 0.11 -9.00
N MET A 142 1.01 1.39 -8.70
CA MET A 142 0.65 2.52 -9.54
C MET A 142 1.83 2.85 -10.43
N ASN A 143 1.69 2.70 -11.73
CA ASN A 143 2.71 3.18 -12.66
C ASN A 143 2.47 4.66 -12.94
N LEU A 144 3.50 5.47 -12.74
CA LEU A 144 3.52 6.88 -13.08
C LEU A 144 4.37 7.02 -14.33
N PHE A 145 3.73 7.47 -15.41
CA PHE A 145 4.26 7.67 -16.76
C PHE A 145 4.47 6.39 -17.58
#